data_AF-A0A3D5P914-F1
#
_entry.id   AF-A0A3D5P914-F1
#
_cell.length_a   1.000
_cell.length_b   1.000
_cell.length_c   1.000
_cell.angle_alpha   90.00
_cell.angle_beta   90.00
_cell.angle_gamma   90.00
#
_symmetry.space_group_name_H-M   'P 1'
#
loop_
_entity.id
_entity.type
_entity.pdbx_description
1 polymer ?
#
loop_
_entity_poly.entity_id
_entity_poly.type
_entity_poly.pdbx_seq_one_letter_code
_entity_poly.pdbx_strand_id
1 'polypeptide(L)'
;VITKEYLHLPTKKVELQKFARLEAETVLQDNVDGYYIVTQEYGHQDAASGRLKAILFAVPKSLITSIVQDFRSVGIRVARICPMLNGMMMTCQNVV
;
A
#
# COMPACT_ATOMS: atom_id res chain seq x y z
N VAL A 1 -4.34 6.49 7.47
CA VAL A 1 -3.67 5.83 6.33
C VAL A 1 -3.15 6.91 5.43
N ILE A 2 -1.86 6.91 5.09
CA ILE A 2 -1.31 7.83 4.09
C ILE A 2 -1.32 7.11 2.74
N THR A 3 -1.80 7.82 1.72
CA THR A 3 -1.82 7.36 0.34
C THR A 3 -1.21 8.44 -0.54
N LYS A 4 -0.23 8.08 -1.37
CA LYS A 4 0.40 9.03 -2.29
C LYS A 4 0.86 8.33 -3.57
N GLU A 5 0.68 8.99 -4.70
CA GLU A 5 1.15 8.52 -6.00
C GLU A 5 2.58 9.01 -6.25
N TYR A 6 3.40 8.10 -6.78
CA TYR A 6 4.77 8.36 -7.23
C TYR A 6 4.95 7.88 -8.67
N LEU A 7 5.85 8.54 -9.39
CA LEU A 7 6.25 8.18 -10.74
C LEU A 7 7.68 7.65 -10.72
N HIS A 8 7.86 6.40 -11.15
CA HIS A 8 9.18 5.76 -11.21
C HIS A 8 9.59 5.45 -12.64
N LEU A 9 10.88 5.36 -12.88
CA LEU A 9 11.38 4.64 -14.04
C LEU A 9 11.06 3.14 -13.89
N PRO A 10 10.95 2.40 -15.02
CA PRO A 10 10.78 0.95 -14.98
C PRO A 10 11.80 0.24 -14.09
N THR A 11 11.29 -0.28 -12.97
CA THR A 11 12.03 -0.83 -11.85
C THR A 11 11.48 -2.20 -11.44
N LYS A 12 12.35 -3.07 -10.90
CA LYS A 12 11.97 -4.37 -10.34
C LYS A 12 11.24 -4.24 -9.01
N LYS A 13 10.34 -5.18 -8.70
CA LYS A 13 9.52 -5.17 -7.47
C LYS A 13 10.31 -5.03 -6.16
N VAL A 14 11.49 -5.64 -6.07
CA VAL A 14 12.36 -5.57 -4.89
C VAL A 14 12.85 -4.13 -4.65
N GLU A 15 13.22 -3.43 -5.71
CA GLU A 15 13.69 -2.04 -5.63
C GLU A 15 12.52 -1.08 -5.36
N LEU A 16 11.33 -1.35 -5.87
CA LEU A 16 10.12 -0.58 -5.54
C LEU A 16 9.85 -0.56 -4.04
N GLN A 17 10.09 -1.66 -3.31
CA GLN A 17 9.92 -1.66 -1.86
C GLN A 17 10.95 -0.78 -1.13
N LYS A 18 12.18 -0.70 -1.64
CA LYS A 18 13.19 0.22 -1.09
C LYS A 18 12.80 1.67 -1.34
N PHE A 19 12.33 1.98 -2.55
CA PHE A 19 11.84 3.31 -2.89
C PHE A 19 10.63 3.70 -2.04
N ALA A 20 9.68 2.78 -1.85
CA ALA A 20 8.52 2.99 -1.00
C ALA A 20 8.90 3.45 0.41
N ARG A 21 9.94 2.85 0.99
CA ARG A 21 10.43 3.22 2.32
C ARG A 21 11.01 4.63 2.34
N LEU A 22 11.87 4.96 1.39
CA LEU A 22 12.46 6.30 1.26
C LEU A 22 11.38 7.36 1.00
N GLU A 23 10.40 7.05 0.15
CA GLU A 23 9.28 7.93 -0.15
C GLU A 23 8.37 8.14 1.06
N ALA A 24 8.19 7.10 1.87
CA ALA A 24 7.43 7.18 3.11
C ALA A 24 8.12 8.12 4.12
N GLU A 25 9.46 8.14 4.20
CA GLU A 25 10.21 9.08 5.03
C GLU A 25 9.95 10.55 4.67
N THR A 26 9.58 10.83 3.40
CA THR A 26 9.26 12.20 2.97
C THR A 26 7.87 12.69 3.36
N VAL A 27 6.98 11.78 3.79
CA VAL A 27 5.56 12.09 4.08
C VAL A 27 5.13 11.73 5.49
N LEU A 28 5.83 10.80 6.13
CA LEU A 28 5.57 10.40 7.50
C LEU A 28 6.30 11.36 8.45
N GLN A 29 5.60 11.82 9.47
CA GLN A 29 6.17 12.68 10.52
C GLN A 29 6.94 11.86 11.57
N ASP A 30 6.58 10.59 11.73
CA ASP A 30 7.18 9.67 12.71
C ASP A 30 8.17 8.70 12.04
N ASN A 31 8.86 7.90 12.86
CA ASN A 31 9.72 6.83 12.37
C ASN A 31 8.93 5.82 11.52
N VAL A 32 9.39 5.63 10.27
CA VAL A 32 8.84 4.70 9.28
C VAL A 32 8.79 3.24 9.74
N ASP A 33 9.63 2.83 10.69
CA ASP A 33 9.59 1.50 11.28
C ASP A 33 8.29 1.21 12.04
N GLY A 34 7.56 2.25 12.46
CA GLY A 34 6.24 2.15 13.07
C GLY A 34 5.11 1.83 12.08
N TYR A 35 5.41 1.77 10.77
CA TYR A 35 4.40 1.67 9.72
C TYR A 35 4.55 0.37 8.90
N TYR A 36 3.42 -0.17 8.45
CA TYR A 36 3.36 -1.04 7.29
C TYR A 36 3.37 -0.17 6.04
N ILE A 37 4.37 -0.36 5.19
CA ILE A 37 4.57 0.39 3.95
C ILE A 37 4.49 -0.59 2.78
N VAL A 38 3.61 -0.31 1.83
CA VAL A 38 3.45 -1.12 0.62
C VAL A 38 3.25 -0.24 -0.60
N THR A 39 3.74 -0.72 -1.74
CA THR A 39 3.49 -0.12 -3.05
C THR A 39 2.54 -1.03 -3.82
N GLN A 40 1.49 -0.45 -4.39
CA GLN A 40 0.50 -1.14 -5.23
C GLN A 40 0.27 -0.37 -6.53
N GLU A 41 -0.52 -0.95 -7.44
CA GLU A 41 -0.91 -0.34 -8.73
C GLU A 41 0.27 0.08 -9.60
N TYR A 42 1.36 -0.68 -9.53
CA TYR A 42 2.55 -0.43 -10.34
C TYR A 42 2.40 -0.95 -11.77
N GLY A 43 2.77 -0.13 -12.75
CA GLY A 43 2.86 -0.54 -14.16
C GLY A 43 1.98 0.26 -15.11
N HIS A 44 1.16 1.19 -14.61
CA HIS A 44 0.47 2.13 -15.49
C HIS A 44 1.45 3.20 -15.98
N GLN A 45 1.68 3.26 -17.28
CA GLN A 45 2.62 4.19 -17.88
C GLN A 45 1.98 5.56 -18.12
N ASP A 46 2.64 6.60 -17.62
CA ASP A 46 2.32 7.98 -17.93
C ASP A 46 2.76 8.31 -19.37
N ALA A 47 1.81 8.74 -20.20
CA ALA A 47 2.02 8.94 -21.63
C ALA A 47 3.02 10.07 -21.95
N ALA A 48 3.15 11.07 -21.08
CA ALA A 48 4.02 12.23 -21.30
C ALA A 48 5.47 11.96 -20.88
N SER A 49 5.67 11.25 -19.77
CA SER A 49 7.00 11.03 -19.19
C SER A 49 7.58 9.63 -19.43
N GLY A 50 6.76 8.68 -19.87
CA GLY A 50 7.15 7.28 -20.01
C GLY A 50 7.38 6.57 -18.67
N ARG A 51 7.12 7.23 -17.53
CA ARG A 51 7.29 6.69 -16.18
C ARG A 51 6.10 5.82 -15.78
N LEU A 52 6.34 4.89 -14.87
CA LEU A 52 5.31 4.02 -14.33
C LEU A 52 4.80 4.60 -13.00
N LYS A 53 3.48 4.70 -12.89
CA LYS A 53 2.80 5.08 -11.65
C LYS A 53 2.95 3.98 -10.62
N ALA A 54 3.07 4.37 -9.37
CA ALA A 54 3.01 3.51 -8.21
C ALA A 54 2.28 4.22 -7.07
N ILE A 55 1.43 3.51 -6.35
CA ILE A 55 0.71 4.08 -5.21
C ILE A 55 1.33 3.55 -3.92
N LEU A 56 1.87 4.47 -3.13
CA LEU A 56 2.36 4.21 -1.78
C LEU A 56 1.19 4.20 -0.79
N PHE A 57 1.14 3.16 0.04
CA PHE A 57 0.28 3.09 1.21
C PHE A 57 1.12 2.91 2.47
N ALA A 58 0.91 3.79 3.45
CA ALA A 58 1.52 3.69 4.78
C ALA A 58 0.46 3.68 5.87
N VAL A 59 0.53 2.68 6.76
CA VAL A 59 -0.43 2.47 7.85
C VAL A 59 0.30 2.16 9.15
N PRO A 60 -0.05 2.78 10.30
CA PRO A 60 0.54 2.42 11.58
C PRO A 60 0.39 0.92 11.88
N LYS A 61 1.46 0.26 12.33
CA LYS A 61 1.45 -1.15 12.71
C LYS A 61 0.46 -1.43 13.83
N SER A 62 0.36 -0.52 14.80
CA SER A 62 -0.59 -0.59 15.92
C SER A 62 -2.03 -0.73 15.43
N LEU A 63 -2.43 0.05 14.44
CA LEU A 63 -3.78 -0.01 13.87
C LEU A 63 -4.07 -1.38 13.24
N ILE A 64 -3.12 -1.91 12.45
CA ILE A 64 -3.26 -3.24 11.85
C ILE A 64 -3.35 -4.32 12.93
N THR A 65 -2.52 -4.23 13.97
CA THR A 65 -2.56 -5.15 15.11
C THR A 65 -3.91 -5.10 15.83
N SER A 66 -4.44 -3.92 16.11
CA SER A 66 -5.76 -3.75 16.74
C SER A 66 -6.87 -4.38 15.90
N ILE A 67 -6.93 -4.08 14.60
CA ILE A 67 -7.93 -4.68 13.70
C ILE A 67 -7.85 -6.21 13.73
N VAL A 68 -6.65 -6.77 13.62
CA VAL A 68 -6.47 -8.24 13.65
C VAL A 68 -6.89 -8.83 14.99
N GLN A 69 -6.62 -8.15 16.10
CA GLN A 69 -7.03 -8.58 17.45
C GLN A 69 -8.55 -8.53 17.62
N ASP A 70 -9.21 -7.48 17.13
CA ASP A 70 -10.66 -7.31 17.22
C ASP A 70 -11.39 -8.45 16.49
N PHE A 71 -10.99 -8.76 15.25
CA PHE A 71 -11.55 -9.90 14.52
C PHE A 71 -11.24 -11.24 15.19
N ARG A 72 -10.03 -11.41 15.71
CA ARG A 72 -9.65 -12.63 16.42
C ARG A 72 -10.47 -12.85 17.69
N SER A 73 -10.85 -11.79 18.39
CA SER A 73 -11.66 -11.85 19.62
C SER A 73 -13.04 -12.48 19.39
N VAL A 74 -13.58 -12.35 18.18
CA VAL A 74 -14.86 -12.94 17.75
C VAL A 74 -14.69 -14.23 16.93
N GLY A 75 -13.49 -14.83 16.94
CA GLY A 75 -13.20 -16.08 16.24
C GLY A 75 -13.00 -15.95 14.73
N ILE A 76 -12.87 -14.73 14.20
CA ILE A 76 -12.66 -14.48 12.78
C ILE A 76 -11.17 -14.32 12.47
N ARG A 77 -10.67 -15.06 11.47
CA ARG A 77 -9.30 -14.93 10.99
C ARG A 77 -9.21 -13.89 9.87
N VAL A 78 -8.40 -12.85 10.08
CA VAL A 78 -8.08 -11.89 9.02
C VAL A 78 -7.12 -12.52 8.00
N ALA A 79 -7.59 -12.73 6.77
CA ALA A 79 -6.78 -13.29 5.69
C ALA A 79 -5.95 -12.22 4.95
N ARG A 80 -6.53 -11.03 4.73
CA ARG A 80 -5.89 -9.92 4.04
C ARG A 80 -6.51 -8.59 4.48
N ILE A 81 -5.69 -7.54 4.58
CA ILE A 81 -6.14 -6.15 4.75
C ILE A 81 -5.74 -5.39 3.50
N CYS A 82 -6.72 -4.77 2.84
CA CYS A 82 -6.53 -4.00 1.61
C CYS A 82 -6.98 -2.56 1.82
N PRO A 83 -6.30 -1.57 1.21
CA PRO A 83 -6.84 -0.21 1.10
C PRO A 83 -8.18 -0.21 0.35
N MET A 84 -9.13 0.66 0.74
CA MET A 84 -10.51 0.65 0.19
C MET A 84 -10.57 0.79 -1.33
N LEU A 85 -9.72 1.60 -1.96
CA LEU A 85 -9.65 1.73 -3.43
C LEU A 85 -9.36 0.38 -4.10
N ASN A 86 -8.44 -0.40 -3.54
CA ASN A 86 -8.12 -1.73 -4.04
C ASN A 86 -9.21 -2.75 -3.67
N GLY A 87 -9.78 -2.63 -2.46
CA GLY A 87 -10.93 -3.44 -2.03
C GLY A 87 -12.13 -3.31 -2.97
N MET A 88 -12.48 -2.08 -3.37
CA MET A 88 -13.56 -1.79 -4.32
C MET A 88 -13.26 -2.39 -5.71
N MET A 89 -12.05 -2.18 -6.24
CA MET A 89 -11.68 -2.77 -7.55
C MET A 89 -11.71 -4.31 -7.52
N MET A 90 -11.19 -4.93 -6.46
CA MET A 90 -11.20 -6.39 -6.29
C MET A 90 -12.62 -6.95 -6.15
N THR A 91 -13.53 -6.23 -5.48
CA THR A 91 -14.95 -6.63 -5.43
C THR A 91 -15.64 -6.52 -6.79
N CYS A 92 -15.26 -5.55 -7.63
CA CYS A 92 -15.77 -5.45 -8.99
C CYS A 92 -15.23 -6.55 -9.92
N GLN A 93 -14.05 -7.10 -9.66
CA GLN A 93 -13.46 -8.20 -10.44
C GLN A 93 -14.03 -9.58 -10.11
N ASN A 94 -14.66 -9.75 -8.95
CA ASN A 94 -15.31 -11.00 -8.53
C ASN A 94 -16.81 -11.07 -8.93
N VAL A 95 -17.27 -10.15 -9.79
CA VAL A 95 -18.60 -10.21 -10.43
C VAL A 95 -18.41 -10.75 -11.85
N VAL A 96 -17.97 -12.01 -11.96
CA VAL A 96 -18.02 -12.82 -13.19
C VAL A 96 -18.38 -14.25 -12.80
#